data_AF-A0A522AIB5-F1
#
_entry.id   AF-A0A522AIB5-F1
#
_cell.length_a   1.000
_cell.length_b   1.000
_cell.length_c   1.000
_cell.angle_alpha   90.00
_cell.angle_beta   90.00
_cell.angle_gamma   90.00
#
_symmetry.space_group_name_H-M   'P 1'
#
loop_
_entity.id
_entity.type
_entity.pdbx_description
1 polymer ?
#
loop_
_entity_poly.entity_id
_entity_poly.type
_entity_poly.pdbx_seq_one_letter_code
_entity_poly.pdbx_strand_id
1 'polypeptide(L)'
;MDMPVDIVSVVIRALSFVALFQAAGIALFMAMLGRALTSSELPIRRVARCSAWAAILLVAMYQLLAAARMMGEFSGVMNLPMQLRALQTSAGAASALRIAGLLLIACTVMRKHSGGRVASVAGATLVVLSFLVTGHTSSNPQRWLLAPLLLVHLWVAAFWFGSLWSLYSSSAIETAQVTAVLAAKFTAIASWLVPGIAVAGVVMATKLLPSAGALLMPYGLLLLV
;
A
#
# COMPACT_ATOMS: atom_id res chain seq x y z
N MET A 1 18.74 4.25 26.50
CA MET A 1 17.39 4.74 26.24
C MET A 1 16.75 3.68 25.35
N ASP A 2 16.04 2.72 25.95
CA ASP A 2 15.48 1.61 25.19
C ASP A 2 14.42 2.18 24.26
N MET A 3 14.62 2.05 22.95
CA MET A 3 13.58 2.42 22.00
C MET A 3 12.39 1.49 22.25
N PRO A 4 11.19 2.01 22.54
CA PRO A 4 10.01 1.18 22.72
C PRO A 4 9.79 0.35 21.45
N VAL A 5 9.49 -0.94 21.63
CA VAL A 5 9.15 -1.88 20.53
C VAL A 5 8.08 -1.28 19.61
N ASP A 6 7.17 -0.48 20.16
CA ASP A 6 6.13 0.22 19.44
C ASP A 6 6.65 1.24 18.43
N ILE A 7 7.67 2.04 18.76
CA ILE A 7 8.24 3.04 17.83
C ILE A 7 8.83 2.33 16.62
N VAL A 8 9.63 1.28 16.85
CA VAL A 8 10.25 0.48 15.78
C VAL A 8 9.17 -0.16 14.91
N SER A 9 8.12 -0.70 15.54
CA SER A 9 7.00 -1.31 14.84
C SER A 9 6.23 -0.32 13.97
N VAL A 10 6.02 0.91 14.46
CA VAL A 10 5.35 1.99 13.72
C VAL A 10 6.19 2.40 12.51
N VAL A 11 7.50 2.59 12.68
CA VAL A 11 8.41 2.96 11.59
C VAL A 11 8.43 1.87 10.51
N ILE A 12 8.61 0.61 10.89
CA ILE A 12 8.62 -0.51 9.93
C ILE A 12 7.27 -0.63 9.22
N ARG A 13 6.16 -0.45 9.94
CA ARG A 13 4.83 -0.46 9.33
C ARG A 13 4.66 0.67 8.31
N ALA A 14 5.06 1.89 8.64
CA ALA A 14 4.98 3.03 7.73
C ALA A 14 5.84 2.81 6.48
N LEU A 15 7.08 2.35 6.65
CA LEU A 15 7.96 2.00 5.53
C LEU A 15 7.37 0.87 4.67
N SER A 16 6.74 -0.13 5.29
CA SER A 16 6.07 -1.21 4.57
C SER A 16 4.94 -0.66 3.69
N PHE A 17 4.19 0.34 4.18
CA PHE A 17 3.10 0.98 3.45
C PHE A 17 3.63 1.77 2.25
N VAL A 18 4.70 2.54 2.42
CA VAL A 18 5.36 3.22 1.29
C VAL A 18 5.80 2.21 0.23
N ALA A 19 6.49 1.14 0.62
CA ALA A 19 7.00 0.14 -0.32
C ALA A 19 5.87 -0.64 -1.03
N LEU A 20 4.82 -1.06 -0.30
CA LEU A 20 3.71 -1.79 -0.91
C LEU A 20 2.87 -0.91 -1.83
N PHE A 21 2.61 0.36 -1.46
CA PHE A 21 1.87 1.28 -2.33
C PHE A 21 2.68 1.66 -3.56
N GLN A 22 4.00 1.79 -3.44
CA GLN A 22 4.88 1.97 -4.60
C GLN A 22 4.80 0.78 -5.56
N ALA A 23 4.89 -0.46 -5.04
CA ALA A 23 4.84 -1.67 -5.86
C ALA A 23 3.48 -1.85 -6.55
N ALA A 24 2.39 -1.77 -5.78
CA ALA A 24 1.03 -1.89 -6.29
C ALA A 24 0.70 -0.74 -7.26
N GLY A 25 1.11 0.47 -6.93
CA GLY A 25 0.94 1.65 -7.76
C GLY A 25 1.62 1.54 -9.11
N ILE A 26 2.89 1.12 -9.15
CA ILE A 26 3.59 0.96 -10.42
C ILE A 26 2.94 -0.16 -11.24
N ALA A 27 2.45 -1.23 -10.62
CA ALA A 27 1.72 -2.28 -11.34
C ALA A 27 0.46 -1.71 -12.04
N LEU A 28 -0.28 -0.82 -11.37
CA LEU A 28 -1.43 -0.11 -11.97
C LEU A 28 -1.00 0.85 -13.07
N PHE A 29 0.03 1.67 -12.83
CA PHE A 29 0.59 2.58 -13.82
C PHE A 29 1.01 1.84 -15.09
N MET A 30 1.73 0.72 -14.95
CA MET A 30 2.13 -0.13 -16.07
C MET A 30 0.94 -0.76 -16.80
N ALA A 31 -0.16 -1.04 -16.11
CA ALA A 31 -1.37 -1.57 -16.72
C ALA A 31 -2.12 -0.51 -17.54
N MET A 32 -2.22 0.72 -17.02
CA MET A 32 -3.02 1.80 -17.60
C MET A 32 -2.24 2.66 -18.62
N LEU A 33 -1.00 3.04 -18.27
CA LEU A 33 -0.16 3.97 -19.04
C LEU A 33 1.06 3.29 -19.67
N GLY A 34 1.44 2.09 -19.20
CA GLY A 34 2.68 1.42 -19.61
C GLY A 34 2.82 1.12 -21.11
N ARG A 35 1.72 1.12 -21.87
CA ARG A 35 1.76 0.98 -23.35
C ARG A 35 2.38 2.19 -24.08
N ALA A 36 2.40 3.36 -23.45
CA ALA A 36 2.99 4.57 -24.02
C ALA A 36 4.49 4.69 -23.72
N LEU A 37 5.03 3.90 -22.78
CA LEU A 37 6.45 3.93 -22.43
C LEU A 37 7.30 3.30 -23.53
N THR A 38 8.49 3.86 -23.74
CA THR A 38 9.48 3.30 -24.66
C THR A 38 10.77 2.96 -23.89
N SER A 39 11.52 3.99 -23.48
CA SER A 39 12.83 3.85 -22.83
C SER A 39 12.75 3.67 -21.32
N SER A 40 11.71 4.19 -20.66
CA SER A 40 11.55 4.17 -19.20
C SER A 40 10.84 2.92 -18.67
N GLU A 41 10.33 2.04 -19.54
CA GLU A 41 9.59 0.83 -19.14
C GLU A 41 10.39 -0.06 -18.19
N LEU A 42 11.62 -0.42 -18.57
CA LEU A 42 12.42 -1.37 -17.79
C LEU A 42 12.84 -0.79 -16.41
N PRO A 43 13.36 0.46 -16.31
CA PRO A 43 13.61 1.10 -15.02
C PRO A 43 12.38 1.11 -14.10
N ILE A 44 11.22 1.50 -14.61
CA ILE A 44 9.97 1.56 -13.83
C ILE A 44 9.58 0.19 -13.32
N ARG A 45 9.60 -0.84 -14.18
CA ARG A 45 9.31 -2.21 -13.76
C ARG A 45 10.31 -2.70 -12.70
N ARG A 46 11.60 -2.35 -12.81
CA ARG A 46 12.63 -2.73 -11.81
C ARG A 46 12.31 -2.13 -10.45
N VAL A 47 11.95 -0.84 -10.41
CA VAL A 47 11.51 -0.18 -9.18
C VAL A 47 10.32 -0.91 -8.58
N ALA A 48 9.30 -1.26 -9.39
CA ALA A 48 8.15 -2.04 -8.89
C ALA A 48 8.56 -3.35 -8.22
N ARG A 49 9.47 -4.11 -8.83
CA ARG A 49 9.96 -5.38 -8.29
C ARG A 49 10.80 -5.17 -7.03
N CYS A 50 11.67 -4.16 -7.00
CA CYS A 50 12.46 -3.83 -5.82
C CYS A 50 11.57 -3.39 -4.65
N SER A 51 10.58 -2.53 -4.91
CA SER A 51 9.58 -2.12 -3.93
C SER A 51 8.76 -3.31 -3.43
N ALA A 52 8.41 -4.26 -4.30
CA ALA A 52 7.68 -5.46 -3.90
C ALA A 52 8.50 -6.33 -2.94
N TRP A 53 9.78 -6.59 -3.24
CA TRP A 53 10.66 -7.35 -2.36
C TRP A 53 10.94 -6.62 -1.04
N ALA A 54 11.19 -5.31 -1.08
CA ALA A 54 11.35 -4.50 0.11
C ALA A 54 10.09 -4.53 0.99
N ALA A 55 8.91 -4.43 0.39
CA ALA A 55 7.63 -4.55 1.10
C ALA A 55 7.43 -5.93 1.72
N ILE A 56 7.76 -7.02 1.03
CA ILE A 56 7.68 -8.38 1.59
C ILE A 56 8.53 -8.50 2.85
N LEU A 57 9.79 -8.03 2.77
CA LEU A 57 10.69 -8.03 3.91
C LEU A 57 10.14 -7.21 5.08
N LEU A 58 9.68 -5.97 4.81
CA LEU A 58 9.15 -5.07 5.84
C LEU A 58 7.86 -5.60 6.48
N VAL A 59 6.96 -6.20 5.69
CA VAL A 59 5.73 -6.83 6.21
C VAL A 59 6.08 -8.05 7.08
N ALA A 60 7.05 -8.86 6.67
CA ALA A 60 7.52 -10.00 7.47
C ALA A 60 8.17 -9.53 8.79
N MET A 61 9.02 -8.50 8.73
CA MET A 61 9.61 -7.88 9.93
C MET A 61 8.56 -7.31 10.87
N TYR A 62 7.56 -6.59 10.33
CA TYR A 62 6.44 -6.09 11.12
C TYR A 62 5.66 -7.22 11.81
N GLN A 63 5.44 -8.33 11.10
CA GLN A 63 4.77 -9.50 11.66
C GLN A 63 5.59 -10.16 12.78
N LEU A 64 6.91 -10.23 12.65
CA LEU A 64 7.78 -10.75 13.71
C LEU A 64 7.75 -9.87 14.96
N LEU A 65 7.65 -8.55 14.79
CA LEU A 65 7.53 -7.61 15.90
C LEU A 65 6.17 -7.67 16.61
N ALA A 66 5.15 -8.32 16.03
CA ALA A 66 3.86 -8.46 16.69
C ALA A 66 3.97 -9.20 18.03
N ALA A 67 4.78 -10.26 18.10
CA ALA A 67 5.01 -10.98 19.35
C ALA A 67 5.74 -10.14 20.41
N ALA A 68 6.73 -9.35 19.99
CA ALA A 68 7.43 -8.40 20.85
C ALA A 68 6.49 -7.32 21.41
N ARG A 69 5.58 -6.78 20.58
CA ARG A 69 4.56 -5.82 21.02
C ARG A 69 3.58 -6.42 22.03
N MET A 70 3.18 -7.68 21.84
CA MET A 70 2.28 -8.37 22.77
C MET A 70 2.92 -8.58 24.15
N MET A 71 4.24 -8.80 24.19
CA MET A 71 5.02 -9.01 25.41
C MET A 71 5.53 -7.71 26.04
N GLY A 72 5.57 -6.62 25.27
CA GLY A 72 6.16 -5.34 25.69
C GLY A 72 7.69 -5.28 25.61
N GLU A 73 8.34 -6.30 25.04
CA GLU A 73 9.80 -6.45 25.02
C GLU A 73 10.31 -7.15 23.75
N PHE A 74 11.52 -6.81 23.30
CA PHE A 74 12.12 -7.35 22.06
C PHE A 74 12.41 -8.85 22.12
N SER A 75 12.64 -9.41 23.31
CA SER A 75 12.75 -10.86 23.54
C SER A 75 11.54 -11.62 23.00
N GLY A 76 10.36 -10.98 22.95
CA GLY A 76 9.14 -11.54 22.39
C GLY A 76 9.26 -11.95 20.92
N VAL A 77 10.20 -11.39 20.14
CA VAL A 77 10.48 -11.84 18.75
C VAL A 77 10.84 -13.33 18.72
N MET A 78 11.61 -13.81 19.71
CA MET A 78 12.07 -15.20 19.78
C MET A 78 11.07 -16.13 20.47
N ASN A 79 9.93 -15.62 20.94
CA ASN A 79 8.91 -16.41 21.63
C ASN A 79 7.98 -17.08 20.61
N LEU A 80 8.28 -18.34 20.27
CA LEU A 80 7.52 -19.11 19.26
C LEU A 80 6.02 -19.23 19.59
N PRO A 81 5.58 -19.53 20.84
CA PRO A 81 4.16 -19.51 21.18
C PRO A 81 3.47 -18.17 20.86
N MET A 82 4.14 -17.04 21.13
CA MET A 82 3.59 -15.72 20.82
C MET A 82 3.57 -15.45 19.31
N GLN A 83 4.58 -15.88 18.55
CA GLN A 83 4.58 -15.78 17.09
C GLN A 83 3.41 -16.52 16.46
N LEU A 84 3.13 -17.75 16.91
CA LEU A 84 2.00 -18.55 16.43
C LEU A 84 0.66 -17.87 16.73
N ARG A 85 0.51 -17.29 17.93
CA ARG A 85 -0.68 -16.49 18.26
C ARG A 85 -0.81 -15.26 17.39
N ALA A 86 0.29 -14.54 17.13
CA ALA A 86 0.29 -13.36 16.27
C ALA A 86 -0.17 -13.70 14.84
N LEU A 87 0.20 -14.86 14.30
CA LEU A 87 -0.23 -15.33 12.98
C LEU A 87 -1.72 -15.66 12.92
N GLN A 88 -2.34 -16.08 14.03
CA GLN A 88 -3.77 -16.39 14.11
C GLN A 88 -4.66 -15.14 14.20
N THR A 89 -4.08 -13.94 14.30
CA THR A 89 -4.83 -12.68 14.34
C THR A 89 -5.30 -12.24 12.94
N SER A 90 -6.26 -11.32 12.90
CA SER A 90 -6.66 -10.64 11.66
C SER A 90 -5.50 -9.87 11.01
N ALA A 91 -4.57 -9.34 11.82
CA ALA A 91 -3.36 -8.70 11.33
C ALA A 91 -2.42 -9.71 10.64
N GLY A 92 -2.27 -10.92 11.21
CA GLY A 92 -1.54 -12.03 10.60
C GLY A 92 -2.13 -12.43 9.23
N ALA A 93 -3.46 -12.60 9.17
CA ALA A 93 -4.16 -12.87 7.92
C ALA A 93 -3.97 -11.76 6.87
N ALA A 94 -4.06 -10.49 7.29
CA ALA A 94 -3.80 -9.35 6.40
C ALA A 94 -2.35 -9.33 5.89
N SER A 95 -1.36 -9.60 6.76
CA SER A 95 0.05 -9.71 6.37
C SER A 95 0.29 -10.83 5.35
N ALA A 96 -0.33 -11.99 5.54
CA ALA A 96 -0.25 -13.10 4.58
C ALA A 96 -0.81 -12.70 3.20
N LEU A 97 -1.96 -12.01 3.17
CA LEU A 97 -2.56 -11.54 1.92
C LEU A 97 -1.70 -10.48 1.22
N ARG A 98 -1.07 -9.57 1.98
CA ARG A 98 -0.09 -8.60 1.45
C ARG A 98 1.10 -9.33 0.82
N ILE A 99 1.70 -10.28 1.53
CA ILE A 99 2.85 -11.04 1.04
C ILE A 99 2.47 -11.81 -0.23
N ALA A 100 1.32 -12.48 -0.26
CA ALA A 100 0.84 -13.18 -1.45
C ALA A 100 0.68 -12.25 -2.66
N GLY A 101 0.04 -11.09 -2.45
CA GLY A 101 -0.13 -10.08 -3.50
C GLY A 101 1.20 -9.49 -3.99
N LEU A 102 2.12 -9.20 -3.08
CA LEU A 102 3.45 -8.68 -3.41
C LEU A 102 4.32 -9.70 -4.13
N LEU A 103 4.27 -10.99 -3.75
CA LEU A 103 4.94 -12.07 -4.48
C LEU A 103 4.41 -12.17 -5.91
N LEU A 104 3.10 -12.05 -6.09
CA LEU A 104 2.50 -12.06 -7.41
C LEU A 104 3.00 -10.88 -8.26
N ILE A 105 3.09 -9.67 -7.69
CA ILE A 105 3.71 -8.51 -8.37
C ILE A 105 5.18 -8.79 -8.68
N ALA A 106 5.99 -9.18 -7.70
CA ALA A 106 7.43 -9.38 -7.84
C ALA A 106 7.78 -10.39 -8.95
N CYS A 107 7.01 -11.47 -9.05
CA CYS A 107 7.21 -12.56 -10.02
C CYS A 107 6.68 -12.23 -11.43
N THR A 108 5.75 -11.27 -11.57
CA THR A 108 5.03 -11.05 -12.83
C THR A 108 5.24 -9.68 -13.45
N VAL A 109 5.68 -8.67 -12.68
CA VAL A 109 5.85 -7.29 -13.18
C VAL A 109 6.96 -7.16 -14.22
N MET A 110 7.86 -8.15 -14.35
CA MET A 110 8.86 -8.22 -15.42
C MET A 110 8.31 -8.78 -16.73
N ARG A 111 7.16 -9.47 -16.68
CA ARG A 111 6.58 -10.15 -17.84
C ARG A 111 5.83 -9.13 -18.70
N LYS A 112 6.15 -9.08 -19.99
CA LYS A 112 5.55 -8.11 -20.94
C LYS A 112 4.21 -8.56 -21.50
N HIS A 113 3.90 -9.85 -21.46
CA HIS A 113 2.64 -10.40 -21.98
C HIS A 113 1.44 -10.05 -21.09
N SER A 114 0.23 -10.15 -21.66
CA SER A 114 -1.04 -9.80 -21.00
C SER A 114 -1.23 -10.51 -19.66
N GLY A 115 -0.97 -11.82 -19.60
CA GLY A 115 -1.06 -12.60 -18.36
C GLY A 115 -0.20 -12.07 -17.21
N GLY A 116 1.01 -11.57 -17.51
CA GLY A 116 1.89 -10.95 -16.51
C GLY A 116 1.30 -9.65 -15.94
N ARG A 117 0.74 -8.82 -16.82
CA ARG A 117 0.04 -7.59 -16.43
C ARG A 117 -1.19 -7.89 -15.57
N VAL A 118 -2.03 -8.83 -16.00
CA VAL A 118 -3.24 -9.24 -15.24
C VAL A 118 -2.85 -9.77 -13.86
N ALA A 119 -1.83 -10.61 -13.78
CA ALA A 119 -1.34 -11.12 -12.51
C ALA A 119 -0.77 -10.01 -11.60
N SER A 120 -0.02 -9.05 -12.14
CA SER A 120 0.47 -7.91 -11.36
C SER A 120 -0.68 -7.04 -10.82
N VAL A 121 -1.72 -6.80 -11.62
CA VAL A 121 -2.92 -6.07 -11.16
C VAL A 121 -3.68 -6.87 -10.10
N ALA A 122 -3.84 -8.19 -10.29
CA ALA A 122 -4.43 -9.06 -9.27
C ALA A 122 -3.64 -9.03 -7.96
N GLY A 123 -2.31 -8.99 -8.03
CA GLY A 123 -1.44 -8.84 -6.87
C GLY A 123 -1.65 -7.51 -6.14
N ALA A 124 -1.76 -6.40 -6.89
CA ALA A 124 -2.12 -5.10 -6.33
C ALA A 124 -3.51 -5.13 -5.67
N THR A 125 -4.47 -5.82 -6.28
CA THR A 125 -5.81 -6.02 -5.70
C THR A 125 -5.76 -6.77 -4.38
N LEU A 126 -5.00 -7.87 -4.29
CA LEU A 126 -4.82 -8.61 -3.03
C LEU A 126 -4.19 -7.72 -1.94
N VAL A 127 -3.18 -6.92 -2.29
CA VAL A 127 -2.56 -5.96 -1.36
C VAL A 127 -3.59 -4.97 -0.84
N VAL A 128 -4.42 -4.37 -1.70
CA VAL A 128 -5.45 -3.41 -1.26
C VAL A 128 -6.54 -4.09 -0.44
N LEU A 129 -7.01 -5.27 -0.86
CA LEU A 129 -8.03 -6.04 -0.13
C LEU A 129 -7.57 -6.47 1.28
N SER A 130 -6.26 -6.62 1.50
CA SER A 130 -5.71 -6.92 2.83
C SER A 130 -6.10 -5.93 3.92
N PHE A 131 -6.36 -4.67 3.55
CA PHE A 131 -6.78 -3.62 4.48
C PHE A 131 -8.25 -3.76 4.91
N LEU A 132 -9.05 -4.62 4.27
CA LEU A 132 -10.40 -4.94 4.72
C LEU A 132 -10.44 -6.05 5.78
N VAL A 133 -9.35 -6.81 5.90
CA VAL A 133 -9.26 -7.94 6.84
C VAL A 133 -8.95 -7.46 8.25
N THR A 134 -8.32 -6.29 8.40
CA THR A 134 -7.86 -5.75 9.68
C THR A 134 -8.15 -4.25 9.80
N GLY A 135 -8.03 -3.68 11.00
CA GLY A 135 -8.24 -2.26 11.28
C GLY A 135 -9.65 -1.87 11.73
N HIS A 136 -9.83 -0.62 12.12
CA HIS A 136 -11.06 -0.12 12.76
C HIS A 136 -12.30 -0.12 11.85
N THR A 137 -12.11 -0.09 10.53
CA THR A 137 -13.23 -0.25 9.58
C THR A 137 -13.78 -1.67 9.58
N SER A 138 -13.00 -2.66 10.03
CA SER A 138 -13.36 -4.06 9.90
C SER A 138 -14.44 -4.52 10.89
N SER A 139 -14.52 -3.88 12.05
CA SER A 139 -15.48 -4.17 13.13
C SER A 139 -16.54 -3.08 13.30
N ASN A 140 -16.59 -2.08 12.41
CA ASN A 140 -17.53 -0.96 12.51
C ASN A 140 -18.94 -1.36 12.00
N PRO A 141 -20.02 -0.96 12.69
CA PRO A 141 -21.40 -1.23 12.22
C PRO A 141 -21.69 -0.73 10.80
N GLN A 142 -21.03 0.35 10.36
CA GLN A 142 -21.15 0.95 9.03
C GLN A 142 -20.11 0.40 8.03
N ARG A 143 -19.60 -0.82 8.26
CA ARG A 143 -18.61 -1.47 7.37
C ARG A 143 -19.05 -1.50 5.91
N TRP A 144 -20.34 -1.67 5.64
CA TRP A 144 -20.89 -1.69 4.27
C TRP A 144 -20.59 -0.39 3.48
N LEU A 145 -20.44 0.74 4.17
CA LEU A 145 -20.05 2.03 3.60
C LEU A 145 -18.54 2.26 3.69
N LEU A 146 -17.94 1.97 4.85
CA LEU A 146 -16.52 2.25 5.09
C LEU A 146 -15.58 1.37 4.26
N ALA A 147 -15.94 0.10 4.03
CA ALA A 147 -15.12 -0.81 3.23
C ALA A 147 -14.94 -0.35 1.77
N PRO A 148 -16.00 -0.04 0.99
CA PRO A 148 -15.82 0.45 -0.37
C PRO A 148 -15.12 1.81 -0.43
N LEU A 149 -15.40 2.73 0.51
CA LEU A 149 -14.70 4.02 0.57
C LEU A 149 -13.21 3.84 0.85
N LEU A 150 -12.85 2.93 1.76
CA LEU A 150 -11.46 2.59 2.05
C LEU A 150 -10.77 1.99 0.82
N LEU A 151 -11.44 1.07 0.10
CA LEU A 151 -10.88 0.53 -1.14
C LEU A 151 -10.59 1.62 -2.16
N VAL A 152 -11.55 2.52 -2.42
CA VAL A 152 -11.36 3.64 -3.34
C VAL A 152 -10.18 4.50 -2.90
N HIS A 153 -10.12 4.85 -1.62
CA HIS A 153 -9.05 5.67 -1.06
C HIS A 153 -7.67 5.02 -1.23
N LEU A 154 -7.55 3.73 -0.91
CA LEU A 154 -6.30 2.99 -1.01
C LEU A 154 -5.87 2.73 -2.46
N TRP A 155 -6.82 2.52 -3.37
CA TRP A 155 -6.52 2.41 -4.80
C TRP A 155 -5.97 3.72 -5.37
N VAL A 156 -6.57 4.85 -5.00
CA VAL A 156 -6.08 6.17 -5.41
C VAL A 156 -4.71 6.44 -4.80
N ALA A 157 -4.52 6.13 -3.51
CA ALA A 157 -3.23 6.27 -2.84
C ALA A 157 -2.15 5.42 -3.54
N ALA A 158 -2.41 4.13 -3.79
CA ALA A 158 -1.50 3.28 -4.53
C ALA A 158 -1.16 3.88 -5.91
N PHE A 159 -2.17 4.29 -6.68
CA PHE A 159 -1.97 4.93 -7.98
C PHE A 159 -1.10 6.20 -7.89
N TRP A 160 -1.24 7.01 -6.84
CA TRP A 160 -0.39 8.19 -6.60
C TRP A 160 1.08 7.83 -6.39
N PHE A 161 1.36 6.94 -5.43
CA PHE A 161 2.73 6.48 -5.14
C PHE A 161 3.39 5.92 -6.41
N GLY A 162 2.68 5.06 -7.12
CA GLY A 162 3.19 4.46 -8.34
C GLY A 162 3.42 5.44 -9.49
N SER A 163 2.44 6.31 -9.74
CA SER A 163 2.43 7.15 -10.94
C SER A 163 3.37 8.34 -10.82
N LEU A 164 3.48 9.00 -9.65
CA LEU A 164 4.30 10.20 -9.51
C LEU A 164 5.78 9.92 -9.78
N TRP A 165 6.31 8.86 -9.16
CA TRP A 165 7.69 8.43 -9.44
C TRP A 165 7.85 8.00 -10.91
N SER A 166 6.90 7.24 -11.44
CA SER A 166 6.97 6.75 -12.82
C SER A 166 6.96 7.91 -13.83
N LEU A 167 6.13 8.94 -13.61
CA LEU A 167 6.09 10.15 -14.44
C LEU A 167 7.36 10.98 -14.31
N TYR A 168 7.88 11.16 -13.09
CA TYR A 168 9.17 11.81 -12.88
C TYR A 168 10.27 11.09 -13.67
N SER A 169 10.36 9.76 -13.53
CA SER A 169 11.34 8.96 -14.26
C SER A 169 11.13 9.01 -15.77
N SER A 170 9.89 8.95 -16.26
CA SER A 170 9.59 9.08 -17.69
C SER A 170 9.94 10.47 -18.22
N SER A 171 9.71 11.54 -17.47
CA SER A 171 10.05 12.91 -17.89
C SER A 171 11.56 13.12 -18.11
N ALA A 172 12.39 12.34 -17.42
CA ALA A 172 13.85 12.39 -17.54
C ALA A 172 14.43 11.47 -18.63
N ILE A 173 13.65 10.47 -19.10
CA ILE A 173 14.14 9.38 -19.96
C ILE A 173 13.45 9.35 -21.32
N GLU A 174 12.16 9.67 -21.37
CA GLU A 174 11.35 9.64 -22.59
C GLU A 174 11.47 10.93 -23.39
N THR A 175 11.04 10.90 -24.64
CA THR A 175 10.93 12.11 -25.47
C THR A 175 9.86 13.06 -24.94
N ALA A 176 9.92 14.33 -25.32
CA ALA A 176 8.91 15.32 -24.97
C ALA A 176 7.50 14.90 -25.42
N GLN A 177 7.39 14.26 -26.60
CA GLN A 177 6.13 13.78 -27.15
C GLN A 177 5.53 12.66 -26.30
N VAL A 178 6.33 11.65 -25.92
CA VAL A 178 5.86 10.55 -25.06
C VAL A 178 5.50 11.08 -23.67
N THR A 179 6.30 11.97 -23.11
CA THR A 179 6.04 12.62 -21.82
C THR A 179 4.73 13.40 -21.84
N ALA A 180 4.45 14.16 -22.90
CA ALA A 180 3.19 14.89 -23.06
C ALA A 180 1.98 13.93 -23.12
N VAL A 181 2.10 12.79 -23.83
CA VAL A 181 1.05 11.77 -23.88
C VAL A 181 0.81 11.14 -22.50
N LEU A 182 1.86 10.82 -21.76
CA LEU A 182 1.76 10.27 -20.41
C LEU A 182 1.12 11.28 -19.44
N ALA A 183 1.55 12.54 -19.50
CA ALA A 183 1.00 13.62 -18.68
C ALA A 183 -0.48 13.87 -18.97
N ALA A 184 -0.88 13.89 -20.25
CA ALA A 184 -2.28 14.06 -20.64
C ALA A 184 -3.16 12.91 -20.12
N LYS A 185 -2.71 11.64 -20.28
CA LYS A 185 -3.44 10.47 -19.77
C LYS A 185 -3.52 10.45 -18.26
N PHE A 186 -2.42 10.74 -17.57
CA PHE A 186 -2.40 10.83 -16.11
C PHE A 186 -3.34 11.92 -15.62
N THR A 187 -3.30 13.11 -16.21
CA THR A 187 -4.14 14.25 -15.81
C THR A 187 -5.62 13.95 -16.03
N ALA A 188 -5.98 13.27 -17.13
CA ALA A 188 -7.35 12.85 -17.40
C ALA A 188 -7.88 11.84 -16.36
N ILE A 189 -7.01 10.99 -15.80
CA ILE A 189 -7.37 10.09 -14.69
C ILE A 189 -7.44 10.88 -13.38
N ALA A 190 -6.44 11.72 -13.12
CA ALA A 190 -6.29 12.47 -11.88
C ALA A 190 -7.44 13.45 -11.63
N SER A 191 -8.01 14.05 -12.68
CA SER A 191 -9.16 14.96 -12.58
C SER A 191 -10.38 14.33 -11.90
N TRP A 192 -10.55 13.00 -12.02
CA TRP A 192 -11.60 12.25 -11.34
C TRP A 192 -11.16 11.69 -9.98
N LEU A 193 -9.91 11.24 -9.87
CA LEU A 193 -9.40 10.61 -8.66
C LEU A 193 -9.23 11.61 -7.50
N VAL A 194 -8.79 12.84 -7.78
CA VAL A 194 -8.59 13.89 -6.75
C VAL A 194 -9.89 14.24 -6.01
N PRO A 195 -11.01 14.58 -6.67
CA PRO A 195 -12.26 14.83 -5.96
C PRO A 195 -12.78 13.53 -5.30
N GLY A 196 -12.63 12.37 -5.96
CA GLY A 196 -13.07 11.09 -5.42
C GLY A 196 -12.39 10.72 -4.10
N ILE A 197 -11.06 10.86 -4.01
CA ILE A 197 -10.33 10.57 -2.77
C ILE A 197 -10.64 11.58 -1.67
N ALA A 198 -10.86 12.85 -2.01
CA ALA A 198 -11.25 13.88 -1.06
C ALA A 198 -12.63 13.56 -0.43
N VAL A 199 -13.63 13.23 -1.25
CA VAL A 199 -14.95 12.82 -0.76
C VAL A 199 -14.84 11.55 0.10
N ALA A 200 -14.11 10.54 -0.35
CA ALA A 200 -13.93 9.31 0.41
C ALA A 200 -13.26 9.56 1.76
N GLY A 201 -12.20 10.36 1.79
CA GLY A 201 -11.48 10.74 3.01
C GLY A 201 -12.36 11.49 4.00
N VAL A 202 -13.09 12.50 3.53
CA VAL A 202 -14.00 13.30 4.37
C VAL A 202 -15.12 12.43 4.95
N VAL A 203 -15.78 11.62 4.12
CA VAL A 203 -16.85 10.74 4.61
C VAL A 203 -16.32 9.75 5.64
N MET A 204 -15.19 9.09 5.38
CA MET A 204 -14.58 8.19 6.36
C MET A 204 -14.20 8.91 7.66
N ALA A 205 -13.58 10.09 7.58
CA ALA A 205 -13.20 10.88 8.74
C ALA A 205 -14.42 11.21 9.62
N THR A 206 -15.52 11.69 9.03
CA THR A 206 -16.75 12.03 9.78
C THR A 206 -17.42 10.83 10.45
N LYS A 207 -17.23 9.61 9.93
CA LYS A 207 -17.81 8.39 10.50
C LYS A 207 -16.91 7.69 11.51
N LEU A 208 -15.60 7.91 11.43
CA LEU A 208 -14.61 7.28 12.31
C LEU A 208 -14.19 8.16 13.49
N LEU A 209 -14.20 9.49 13.33
CA LEU A 209 -13.80 10.41 14.39
C LEU A 209 -14.99 10.74 15.30
N PRO A 210 -14.85 10.59 16.64
CA PRO A 210 -15.90 10.99 17.57
C PRO A 210 -16.08 12.52 17.63
N SER A 211 -15.06 13.31 17.28
CA SER A 211 -15.12 14.77 17.15
C SER A 211 -13.97 15.31 16.29
N ALA A 212 -14.09 16.54 15.78
CA ALA A 212 -13.00 17.20 15.04
C ALA A 212 -11.73 17.42 15.89
N GLY A 213 -11.89 17.60 17.21
CA GLY A 213 -10.77 17.70 18.16
C GLY A 213 -9.99 16.40 18.34
N ALA A 214 -10.56 15.25 17.96
CA ALA A 214 -9.85 13.97 18.02
C ALA A 214 -8.65 13.89 17.06
N LEU A 215 -8.61 14.73 16.01
CA LEU A 215 -7.46 14.86 15.10
C LEU A 215 -6.24 15.47 15.78
N LEU A 216 -6.44 16.26 16.84
CA LEU A 216 -5.39 16.94 17.60
C LEU A 216 -4.92 16.12 18.81
N MET A 217 -5.57 14.99 19.08
CA MET A 217 -5.19 14.06 20.16
C MET A 217 -4.14 13.05 19.64
N PRO A 218 -3.30 12.46 20.51
CA PRO A 218 -2.34 11.42 20.12
C PRO A 218 -2.98 10.24 19.36
N TYR A 219 -4.27 9.96 19.64
CA TYR A 219 -5.07 8.96 18.94
C TYR A 219 -5.43 9.36 17.49
N GLY A 220 -5.60 10.66 17.20
CA GLY A 220 -5.82 11.18 15.85
C GLY A 220 -4.61 11.02 14.94
N LEU A 221 -3.40 11.10 15.50
CA LEU A 221 -2.14 10.80 14.81
C LEU A 221 -2.00 9.32 14.44
N LEU A 222 -2.60 8.41 15.21
CA LEU A 222 -2.64 6.98 14.90
C LEU A 222 -3.61 6.63 13.76
N LEU A 223 -4.60 7.49 13.45
CA LEU A 223 -5.47 7.32 12.27
C LEU A 223 -4.77 7.69 10.95
N LEU A 224 -3.63 8.39 11.02
CA LEU A 224 -2.78 8.69 9.87
C LEU A 224 -1.75 7.58 9.57
N VAL A 225 -1.70 6.49 10.35
CA VAL A 225 -0.70 5.39 10.25
C VAL A 225 -1.31 3.98 10.21
#